data_AF-A0A538ELB1-F1
#
_entry.id   AF-A0A538ELB1-F1
#
_cell.length_a   1.000
_cell.length_b   1.000
_cell.length_c   1.000
_cell.angle_alpha   90.00
_cell.angle_beta   90.00
_cell.angle_gamma   90.00
#
_symmetry.space_group_name_H-M   'P 1'
#
loop_
_entity.id
_entity.type
_entity.pdbx_description
1 polymer ?
#
loop_
_entity_poly.entity_id
_entity_poly.type
_entity_poly.pdbx_seq_one_letter_code
_entity_poly.pdbx_strand_id
1 'polypeptide(L)'
;MARLVVFLGTALVLLAGVAAFNWWVDPFGEFWKPAAVREASAARPPCLVSHELIGGEYLPFKLDVFRSRPTRTFVTGSSRVLKIGAWPGERTFANLGMPVMSPEIVLKELRALPDRPETMYLGVEAFWLNPHFQGFDVSPGFGQRARYVLSRSAFDESVRIIRRAPYVLLHRWREERVGSACVVGRSRPALAWRLDGSRVWSFELDPRTYHPAIDPFTTDLSKLRTGIYDDWTELSRQRVRTLEQVLALARARGWRVVGFTPPDGARYLRFFADNRVIGPRWRTFGELMPKLFARYGYRWLDFRDARSIPCRQSAFVDGGYHTDAACSMRMRQRLDAAARGQETLVALGDSIPAARPRECHCRAGFVTLYARALKRPVSVRNLSVPGANSSDLLAQLRRSDGVHADTVLVMIGHNDTPWVEPGGSVRRLRRNLARILDLVQAPDVRVANFYDDGRGNPRVVAEYARAICDVARRHGARCADVYHAFTAKLLAPDHVHPNQAGQRLIARLLYALPSARKK
;
A
#
# COMPACT_ATOMS: atom_id res chain seq x y z
N MET A 1 -31.73 -50.25 9.78
CA MET A 1 -30.36 -49.85 9.40
C MET A 1 -30.15 -49.73 7.89
N ALA A 2 -30.36 -50.77 7.07
CA ALA A 2 -30.12 -50.70 5.61
C ALA A 2 -30.85 -49.55 4.88
N ARG A 3 -32.15 -49.33 5.17
CA ARG A 3 -32.93 -48.23 4.56
C ARG A 3 -32.37 -46.84 4.91
N LEU A 4 -31.87 -46.65 6.13
CA LEU A 4 -31.26 -45.39 6.56
C LEU A 4 -29.92 -45.16 5.84
N VAL A 5 -29.11 -46.20 5.70
CA VAL A 5 -27.84 -46.12 4.94
C VAL A 5 -28.10 -45.77 3.48
N VAL A 6 -29.09 -46.41 2.84
CA VAL A 6 -29.47 -46.10 1.45
C VAL A 6 -29.98 -44.65 1.32
N PHE A 7 -30.82 -44.20 2.24
CA PHE A 7 -31.32 -42.82 2.25
C PHE A 7 -30.17 -41.81 2.39
N LEU A 8 -29.30 -41.99 3.38
CA LEU A 8 -28.16 -41.09 3.62
C LEU A 8 -27.18 -41.10 2.44
N GLY A 9 -26.91 -42.28 1.86
CA GLY A 9 -26.07 -42.41 0.67
C GLY A 9 -26.66 -41.66 -0.53
N THR A 10 -27.97 -41.82 -0.76
CA THR A 10 -28.67 -41.13 -1.86
C THR A 10 -28.66 -39.61 -1.65
N ALA A 11 -28.99 -39.15 -0.45
CA ALA A 11 -28.97 -37.73 -0.10
C ALA A 11 -27.58 -37.12 -0.29
N LEU A 12 -26.52 -37.82 0.13
CA LEU A 12 -25.14 -37.39 -0.05
C LEU A 12 -24.78 -37.26 -1.54
N VAL A 13 -25.14 -38.24 -2.37
CA VAL A 13 -24.89 -38.19 -3.82
C VAL A 13 -25.62 -37.03 -4.47
N LEU A 14 -26.89 -36.79 -4.12
CA LEU A 14 -27.66 -35.67 -4.65
C LEU A 14 -27.07 -34.32 -4.24
N LEU A 15 -26.72 -34.15 -2.95
CA LEU A 15 -26.08 -32.94 -2.46
C LEU A 15 -24.71 -32.71 -3.11
N ALA A 16 -23.92 -33.76 -3.30
CA ALA A 16 -22.65 -33.68 -4.01
C ALA A 16 -22.85 -33.28 -5.48
N GLY A 17 -23.88 -33.82 -6.15
CA GLY A 17 -24.27 -33.45 -7.51
C GLY A 17 -24.66 -31.98 -7.63
N VAL A 18 -25.51 -31.48 -6.72
CA VAL A 18 -25.90 -30.06 -6.65
C VAL A 18 -24.69 -29.18 -6.37
N ALA A 19 -23.83 -29.55 -5.42
CA ALA A 19 -22.63 -28.80 -5.10
C ALA A 19 -21.67 -28.72 -6.30
N ALA A 20 -21.43 -29.84 -6.99
CA ALA A 20 -20.56 -29.90 -8.16
C ALA A 20 -21.13 -29.06 -9.31
N PHE A 21 -22.45 -29.14 -9.54
CA PHE A 21 -23.15 -28.36 -10.55
C PHE A 21 -23.06 -26.85 -10.27
N ASN A 22 -23.40 -26.42 -9.06
CA ASN A 22 -23.32 -25.02 -8.65
C ASN A 22 -21.88 -24.51 -8.63
N TRP A 23 -20.91 -25.35 -8.27
CA TRP A 23 -19.49 -25.00 -8.35
C TRP A 23 -19.01 -24.82 -9.81
N TRP A 24 -19.53 -25.65 -10.72
CA TRP A 24 -19.20 -25.60 -12.13
C TRP A 24 -19.74 -24.35 -12.81
N VAL A 25 -21.03 -24.07 -12.62
CA VAL A 25 -21.71 -22.91 -13.20
C VAL A 25 -21.34 -21.62 -12.46
N ASP A 26 -21.25 -21.69 -11.14
CA ASP A 26 -20.98 -20.59 -10.21
C ASP A 26 -21.81 -19.33 -10.49
N PRO A 27 -23.13 -19.40 -10.36
CA PRO A 27 -24.03 -18.47 -11.00
C PRO A 27 -23.95 -17.01 -10.52
N PHE A 28 -23.54 -16.77 -9.28
CA PHE A 28 -23.32 -15.40 -8.78
C PHE A 28 -21.84 -14.96 -8.88
N GLY A 29 -20.98 -15.81 -9.44
CA GLY A 29 -19.55 -15.55 -9.57
C GLY A 29 -18.80 -15.59 -8.24
N GLU A 30 -19.32 -16.27 -7.22
CA GLU A 30 -18.72 -16.28 -5.88
C GLU A 30 -17.30 -16.87 -5.84
N PHE A 31 -16.88 -17.59 -6.89
CA PHE A 31 -15.57 -18.23 -6.92
C PHE A 31 -14.63 -17.59 -7.93
N TRP A 32 -13.44 -17.22 -7.45
CA TRP A 32 -12.38 -16.72 -8.31
C TRP A 32 -11.91 -17.79 -9.33
N LYS A 33 -11.90 -17.45 -10.63
CA LYS A 33 -11.47 -18.35 -11.72
C LYS A 33 -10.14 -17.87 -12.37
N PRO A 34 -8.96 -18.18 -11.81
CA PRO A 34 -7.68 -17.68 -12.33
C PRO A 34 -7.34 -18.12 -13.77
N ALA A 35 -7.91 -19.24 -14.24
CA ALA A 35 -7.74 -19.68 -15.63
C ALA A 35 -8.34 -18.70 -16.64
N ALA A 36 -9.43 -18.00 -16.30
CA ALA A 36 -10.04 -17.00 -17.17
C ALA A 36 -9.11 -15.80 -17.42
N VAL A 37 -8.34 -15.39 -16.40
CA VAL A 37 -7.32 -14.32 -16.56
C VAL A 37 -6.20 -14.77 -17.48
N ARG A 38 -5.76 -16.04 -17.35
CA ARG A 38 -4.70 -16.57 -18.21
C ARG A 38 -5.14 -16.59 -19.67
N GLU A 39 -6.38 -17.01 -19.93
CA GLU A 39 -6.98 -16.98 -21.26
C GLU A 39 -7.09 -15.54 -21.80
N ALA A 40 -7.65 -14.63 -21.00
CA ALA A 40 -7.75 -13.21 -21.35
C ALA A 40 -6.37 -12.57 -21.63
N SER A 41 -5.33 -12.97 -20.88
CA SER A 41 -3.96 -12.50 -21.13
C SER A 41 -3.30 -13.14 -22.35
N ALA A 42 -3.70 -14.35 -22.74
CA ALA A 42 -3.12 -15.07 -23.87
C ALA A 42 -3.73 -14.62 -25.22
N ALA A 43 -4.95 -14.09 -25.20
CA ALA A 43 -5.62 -13.53 -26.36
C ALA A 43 -4.83 -12.38 -27.02
N ARG A 44 -5.03 -12.20 -28.34
CA ARG A 44 -4.35 -11.17 -29.14
C ARG A 44 -5.38 -10.33 -29.92
N PRO A 45 -5.60 -9.06 -29.54
CA PRO A 45 -5.07 -8.37 -28.35
C PRO A 45 -5.62 -8.97 -27.04
N PRO A 46 -4.97 -8.72 -25.88
CA PRO A 46 -5.46 -9.23 -24.60
C PRO A 46 -6.90 -8.78 -24.31
N CYS A 47 -7.71 -9.72 -23.82
CA CYS A 47 -9.11 -9.48 -23.49
C CYS A 47 -9.25 -8.92 -22.06
N LEU A 48 -10.41 -8.32 -21.78
CA LEU A 48 -10.86 -8.03 -20.43
C LEU A 48 -11.42 -9.31 -19.78
N VAL A 49 -11.58 -9.31 -18.46
CA VAL A 49 -12.20 -10.41 -17.71
C VAL A 49 -13.53 -9.92 -17.15
N SER A 50 -14.62 -10.64 -17.45
CA SER A 50 -15.93 -10.33 -16.89
C SER A 50 -15.92 -10.40 -15.36
N HIS A 51 -16.67 -9.51 -14.71
CA HIS A 51 -16.89 -9.58 -13.27
C HIS A 51 -17.45 -10.92 -12.80
N GLU A 52 -18.25 -11.60 -13.62
CA GLU A 52 -18.86 -12.91 -13.33
C GLU A 52 -17.80 -13.99 -13.00
N LEU A 53 -16.58 -13.81 -13.48
CA LEU A 53 -15.47 -14.76 -13.30
C LEU A 53 -14.59 -14.41 -12.08
N ILE A 54 -14.84 -13.24 -11.48
CA ILE A 54 -14.21 -12.74 -10.25
C ILE A 54 -15.15 -12.86 -9.05
N GLY A 55 -16.41 -12.45 -9.26
CA GLY A 55 -17.45 -12.11 -8.30
C GLY A 55 -16.95 -11.67 -6.93
N GLY A 56 -17.35 -12.36 -5.86
CA GLY A 56 -17.14 -11.92 -4.47
C GLY A 56 -15.69 -12.02 -3.97
N GLU A 57 -14.85 -12.83 -4.62
CA GLU A 57 -13.47 -13.13 -4.20
C GLU A 57 -12.46 -12.11 -4.72
N TYR A 58 -12.71 -10.83 -4.43
CA TYR A 58 -11.85 -9.73 -4.89
C TYR A 58 -10.42 -9.84 -4.39
N LEU A 59 -10.20 -10.19 -3.12
CA LEU A 59 -8.85 -10.20 -2.55
C LEU A 59 -7.93 -11.22 -3.25
N PRO A 60 -8.32 -12.51 -3.42
CA PRO A 60 -7.55 -13.45 -4.23
C PRO A 60 -7.25 -12.92 -5.64
N PHE A 61 -8.25 -12.38 -6.33
CA PHE A 61 -8.06 -11.80 -7.66
C PHE A 61 -7.03 -10.66 -7.67
N LYS A 62 -7.14 -9.70 -6.75
CA LYS A 62 -6.23 -8.55 -6.69
C LYS A 62 -4.80 -8.97 -6.35
N LEU A 63 -4.62 -9.95 -5.48
CA LEU A 63 -3.30 -10.51 -5.18
C LEU A 63 -2.70 -11.21 -6.40
N ASP A 64 -3.50 -11.91 -7.21
CA ASP A 64 -3.03 -12.54 -8.45
C ASP A 64 -2.65 -11.49 -9.51
N VAL A 65 -3.42 -10.39 -9.63
CA VAL A 65 -3.04 -9.24 -10.47
C VAL A 65 -1.70 -8.66 -10.03
N PHE A 66 -1.48 -8.47 -8.74
CA PHE A 66 -0.21 -7.95 -8.22
C PHE A 66 0.96 -8.87 -8.56
N ARG A 67 0.79 -10.20 -8.38
CA ARG A 67 1.84 -11.22 -8.56
C ARG A 67 2.15 -11.53 -10.02
N SER A 68 1.15 -11.48 -10.89
CA SER A 68 1.32 -11.74 -12.34
C SER A 68 2.04 -10.61 -13.08
N ARG A 69 2.30 -9.48 -12.40
CA ARG A 69 2.89 -8.28 -12.97
C ARG A 69 4.17 -7.91 -12.21
N PRO A 70 5.17 -7.31 -12.87
CA PRO A 70 6.35 -6.73 -12.20
C PRO A 70 5.97 -5.41 -11.52
N THR A 71 5.01 -5.44 -10.61
CA THR A 71 4.40 -4.26 -9.99
C THR A 71 5.48 -3.42 -9.28
N ARG A 72 5.48 -2.11 -9.51
CA ARG A 72 6.30 -1.08 -8.81
C ARG A 72 5.43 0.02 -8.20
N THR A 73 4.22 0.17 -8.74
CA THR A 73 3.23 1.14 -8.32
C THR A 73 1.89 0.43 -8.24
N PHE A 74 1.13 0.65 -7.18
CA PHE A 74 -0.22 0.14 -7.10
C PHE A 74 -1.16 1.12 -6.42
N VAL A 75 -2.44 0.99 -6.72
CA VAL A 75 -3.51 1.72 -6.02
C VAL A 75 -4.37 0.74 -5.24
N THR A 76 -4.77 1.11 -4.04
CA THR A 76 -5.78 0.40 -3.25
C THR A 76 -6.75 1.40 -2.61
N GLY A 77 -7.95 0.96 -2.29
CA GLY A 77 -9.05 1.80 -1.85
C GLY A 77 -10.41 1.25 -2.27
N SER A 78 -11.45 2.03 -2.00
CA SER A 78 -12.85 1.67 -2.25
C SER A 78 -13.19 1.49 -3.75
N SER A 79 -14.48 1.27 -4.04
CA SER A 79 -14.98 1.24 -5.42
C SER A 79 -14.65 2.50 -6.25
N ARG A 80 -14.34 3.63 -5.59
CA ARG A 80 -13.99 4.90 -6.25
C ARG A 80 -12.57 4.96 -6.81
N VAL A 81 -11.70 4.00 -6.47
CA VAL A 81 -10.36 3.90 -7.08
C VAL A 81 -10.30 2.89 -8.23
N LEU A 82 -11.37 2.13 -8.47
CA LEU A 82 -11.35 0.98 -9.38
C LEU A 82 -11.01 1.34 -10.83
N LYS A 83 -11.28 2.57 -11.27
CA LYS A 83 -10.99 2.99 -12.65
C LYS A 83 -9.60 3.62 -12.82
N ILE A 84 -8.81 3.74 -11.76
CA ILE A 84 -7.40 4.17 -11.85
C ILE A 84 -6.61 3.02 -12.47
N GLY A 85 -6.19 3.17 -13.72
CA GLY A 85 -5.51 2.13 -14.49
C GLY A 85 -4.04 2.40 -14.73
N ALA A 86 -3.41 1.44 -15.42
CA ALA A 86 -2.09 1.58 -16.00
C ALA A 86 -2.11 2.58 -17.17
N TRP A 87 -1.01 3.31 -17.35
CA TRP A 87 -0.78 4.08 -18.57
C TRP A 87 -0.64 3.14 -19.79
N PRO A 88 -0.88 3.63 -21.03
CA PRO A 88 -0.64 2.84 -22.23
C PRO A 88 0.77 2.23 -22.21
N GLY A 89 0.86 0.89 -22.33
CA GLY A 89 2.13 0.15 -22.29
C GLY A 89 2.72 -0.11 -20.90
N GLU A 90 2.17 0.47 -19.83
CA GLU A 90 2.70 0.29 -18.47
C GLU A 90 2.40 -1.12 -17.93
N ARG A 91 3.45 -1.90 -17.66
CA ARG A 91 3.36 -3.24 -17.06
C ARG A 91 3.56 -3.25 -15.55
N THR A 92 4.09 -2.16 -14.98
CA THR A 92 4.51 -2.07 -13.58
C THR A 92 3.43 -1.51 -12.66
N PHE A 93 2.21 -1.30 -13.15
CA PHE A 93 1.08 -0.85 -12.35
C PHE A 93 0.07 -1.96 -12.07
N ALA A 94 -0.49 -1.96 -10.86
CA ALA A 94 -1.62 -2.80 -10.47
C ALA A 94 -2.68 -1.99 -9.69
N ASN A 95 -3.96 -2.25 -9.97
CA ASN A 95 -5.09 -1.74 -9.19
C ASN A 95 -5.62 -2.85 -8.29
N LEU A 96 -5.39 -2.69 -6.99
CA LEU A 96 -5.86 -3.58 -5.94
C LEU A 96 -7.11 -3.05 -5.24
N GLY A 97 -7.68 -1.94 -5.70
CA GLY A 97 -8.93 -1.43 -5.15
C GLY A 97 -10.05 -2.47 -5.23
N MET A 98 -10.95 -2.45 -4.24
CA MET A 98 -12.08 -3.37 -4.17
C MET A 98 -13.36 -2.61 -3.76
N PRO A 99 -14.55 -3.10 -4.11
CA PRO A 99 -15.78 -2.54 -3.56
C PRO A 99 -15.81 -2.61 -2.03
N VAL A 100 -16.38 -1.59 -1.38
CA VAL A 100 -16.74 -1.62 0.05
C VAL A 100 -15.54 -1.99 0.96
N MET A 101 -14.40 -1.39 0.66
CA MET A 101 -13.18 -1.51 1.45
C MET A 101 -13.31 -0.86 2.83
N SER A 102 -12.51 -1.35 3.79
CA SER A 102 -12.28 -0.74 5.10
C SER A 102 -10.78 -0.75 5.43
N PRO A 103 -10.33 -0.01 6.46
CA PRO A 103 -8.93 -0.05 6.90
C PRO A 103 -8.44 -1.46 7.25
N GLU A 104 -9.32 -2.31 7.81
CA GLU A 104 -9.00 -3.70 8.16
C GLU A 104 -8.74 -4.54 6.91
N ILE A 105 -9.54 -4.35 5.86
CA ILE A 105 -9.35 -5.06 4.58
C ILE A 105 -8.06 -4.60 3.90
N VAL A 106 -7.78 -3.29 3.89
CA VAL A 106 -6.50 -2.76 3.39
C VAL A 106 -5.34 -3.38 4.16
N LEU A 107 -5.41 -3.42 5.50
CA LEU A 107 -4.34 -4.02 6.30
C LEU A 107 -4.14 -5.51 5.99
N LYS A 108 -5.22 -6.27 5.82
CA LYS A 108 -5.18 -7.68 5.41
C LYS A 108 -4.54 -7.84 4.03
N GLU A 109 -4.94 -7.03 3.07
CA GLU A 109 -4.38 -7.00 1.71
C GLU A 109 -2.88 -6.72 1.74
N LEU A 110 -2.46 -5.62 2.39
CA LEU A 110 -1.05 -5.22 2.40
C LEU A 110 -0.18 -6.28 3.07
N ARG A 111 -0.64 -6.94 4.14
CA ARG A 111 0.10 -8.04 4.79
C ARG A 111 0.38 -9.21 3.83
N ALA A 112 -0.50 -9.46 2.87
CA ALA A 112 -0.33 -10.53 1.89
C ALA A 112 0.61 -10.15 0.71
N LEU A 113 1.01 -8.88 0.59
CA LEU A 113 1.97 -8.42 -0.39
C LEU A 113 3.42 -8.68 0.07
N PRO A 114 4.36 -8.92 -0.88
CA PRO A 114 5.77 -9.15 -0.56
C PRO A 114 6.43 -7.92 0.08
N ASP A 115 7.49 -8.16 0.86
CA ASP A 115 8.30 -7.13 1.50
C ASP A 115 9.38 -6.60 0.54
N ARG A 116 8.98 -5.72 -0.38
CA ARG A 116 9.87 -5.00 -1.29
C ARG A 116 9.42 -3.55 -1.44
N PRO A 117 10.31 -2.59 -1.78
CA PRO A 117 9.92 -1.19 -1.97
C PRO A 117 8.91 -1.02 -3.11
N GLU A 118 7.82 -0.30 -2.85
CA GLU A 118 6.73 -0.04 -3.79
C GLU A 118 6.24 1.41 -3.67
N THR A 119 5.52 1.90 -4.68
CA THR A 119 4.70 3.12 -4.56
C THR A 119 3.22 2.75 -4.41
N MET A 120 2.61 3.14 -3.29
CA MET A 120 1.19 2.91 -2.99
C MET A 120 0.39 4.20 -3.11
N TYR A 121 -0.70 4.16 -3.87
CA TYR A 121 -1.77 5.14 -3.82
C TYR A 121 -2.89 4.60 -2.94
N LEU A 122 -3.16 5.27 -1.83
CA LEU A 122 -4.15 4.84 -0.85
C LEU A 122 -5.36 5.78 -0.88
N GLY A 123 -6.44 5.33 -1.53
CA GLY A 123 -7.71 6.02 -1.54
C GLY A 123 -8.47 5.76 -0.24
N VAL A 124 -8.58 6.79 0.60
CA VAL A 124 -9.26 6.74 1.90
C VAL A 124 -10.59 7.46 1.82
N GLU A 125 -11.63 6.81 2.35
CA GLU A 125 -12.99 7.31 2.36
C GLU A 125 -13.39 7.79 3.75
N ALA A 126 -14.26 8.80 3.81
CA ALA A 126 -14.75 9.30 5.10
C ALA A 126 -15.57 8.23 5.85
N PHE A 127 -16.42 7.47 5.13
CA PHE A 127 -17.24 6.40 5.72
C PHE A 127 -16.43 5.22 6.24
N TRP A 128 -15.15 5.06 5.86
CA TRP A 128 -14.28 4.05 6.48
C TRP A 128 -14.16 4.24 7.98
N LEU A 129 -14.32 5.47 8.46
CA LEU A 129 -14.23 5.82 9.87
C LEU A 129 -15.60 5.81 10.57
N ASN A 130 -16.67 5.39 9.89
CA ASN A 130 -17.94 5.09 10.54
C ASN A 130 -17.85 3.71 11.24
N PRO A 131 -18.04 3.61 12.57
CA PRO A 131 -18.01 2.32 13.26
C PRO A 131 -19.09 1.34 12.79
N HIS A 132 -20.23 1.84 12.28
CA HIS A 132 -21.35 1.02 11.81
C HIS A 132 -21.19 0.53 10.37
N PHE A 133 -20.24 1.10 9.61
CA PHE A 133 -20.00 0.66 8.23
C PHE A 133 -19.40 -0.74 8.20
N GLN A 134 -20.17 -1.75 7.79
CA GLN A 134 -19.67 -3.11 7.62
C GLN A 134 -19.07 -3.28 6.21
N GLY A 135 -17.80 -3.71 6.15
CA GLY A 135 -17.17 -4.12 4.90
C GLY A 135 -17.80 -5.40 4.34
N PHE A 136 -17.53 -5.70 3.07
CA PHE A 136 -17.86 -7.04 2.53
C PHE A 136 -16.84 -8.09 2.97
N ASP A 137 -17.29 -9.35 3.05
CA ASP A 137 -16.35 -10.47 3.09
C ASP A 137 -15.73 -10.66 1.71
N VAL A 138 -14.50 -10.16 1.55
CA VAL A 138 -13.73 -10.26 0.30
C VAL A 138 -13.03 -11.62 0.12
N SER A 139 -13.23 -12.56 1.05
CA SER A 139 -12.61 -13.89 1.04
C SER A 139 -13.43 -14.87 1.90
N PRO A 140 -14.63 -15.27 1.44
CA PRO A 140 -15.56 -16.09 2.21
C PRO A 140 -14.94 -17.40 2.71
N GLY A 141 -15.26 -17.73 3.96
CA GLY A 141 -14.81 -18.98 4.59
C GLY A 141 -15.45 -20.24 3.97
N PHE A 142 -14.86 -21.40 4.24
CA PHE A 142 -15.34 -22.69 3.72
C PHE A 142 -16.84 -22.92 3.98
N GLY A 143 -17.32 -22.61 5.19
CA GLY A 143 -18.74 -22.80 5.54
C GLY A 143 -19.68 -21.94 4.70
N GLN A 144 -19.32 -20.70 4.38
CA GLN A 144 -20.12 -19.84 3.52
C GLN A 144 -20.14 -20.35 2.08
N ARG A 145 -18.98 -20.80 1.57
CA ARG A 145 -18.89 -21.45 0.25
C ARG A 145 -19.74 -22.72 0.17
N ALA A 146 -19.70 -23.57 1.21
CA ALA A 146 -20.50 -24.79 1.29
C ALA A 146 -22.01 -24.48 1.30
N ARG A 147 -22.44 -23.49 2.10
CA ARG A 147 -23.84 -23.02 2.11
C ARG A 147 -24.26 -22.50 0.75
N TYR A 148 -23.40 -21.74 0.07
CA TYR A 148 -23.67 -21.24 -1.26
C TYR A 148 -23.89 -22.38 -2.27
N VAL A 149 -22.94 -23.31 -2.40
CA VAL A 149 -23.05 -24.39 -3.41
C VAL A 149 -24.18 -25.38 -3.13
N LEU A 150 -24.60 -25.52 -1.87
CA LEU A 150 -25.73 -26.36 -1.48
C LEU A 150 -27.06 -25.60 -1.46
N SER A 151 -27.06 -24.28 -1.69
CA SER A 151 -28.28 -23.49 -1.62
C SER A 151 -29.19 -23.74 -2.81
N ARG A 152 -30.50 -23.76 -2.55
CA ARG A 152 -31.53 -23.78 -3.59
C ARG A 152 -31.44 -22.56 -4.51
N SER A 153 -31.14 -21.38 -3.97
CA SER A 153 -30.99 -20.16 -4.77
C SER A 153 -29.85 -20.27 -5.78
N ALA A 154 -28.70 -20.82 -5.38
CA ALA A 154 -27.62 -21.11 -6.32
C ALA A 154 -28.06 -22.13 -7.38
N PHE A 155 -28.76 -23.19 -7.01
CA PHE A 155 -29.26 -24.16 -7.98
C PHE A 155 -30.22 -23.53 -9.01
N ASP A 156 -31.21 -22.78 -8.55
CA ASP A 156 -32.20 -22.12 -9.40
C ASP A 156 -31.54 -21.12 -10.36
N GLU A 157 -30.52 -20.37 -9.90
CA GLU A 157 -29.76 -19.47 -10.76
C GLU A 157 -28.86 -20.22 -11.74
N SER A 158 -28.20 -21.31 -11.33
CA SER A 158 -27.39 -22.15 -12.22
C SER A 158 -28.22 -22.66 -13.39
N VAL A 159 -29.43 -23.16 -13.12
CA VAL A 159 -30.39 -23.59 -14.16
C VAL A 159 -30.76 -22.42 -15.08
N ARG A 160 -30.98 -21.21 -14.53
CA ARG A 160 -31.29 -20.02 -15.33
C ARG A 160 -30.13 -19.62 -16.24
N ILE A 161 -28.90 -19.67 -15.75
CA ILE A 161 -27.71 -19.37 -16.55
C ILE A 161 -27.56 -20.39 -17.67
N ILE A 162 -27.70 -21.69 -17.40
CA ILE A 162 -27.61 -22.71 -18.45
C ILE A 162 -28.68 -22.53 -19.52
N ARG A 163 -29.90 -22.15 -19.15
CA ARG A 163 -30.94 -21.83 -20.14
C ARG A 163 -30.56 -20.64 -21.03
N ARG A 164 -29.85 -19.65 -20.51
CA ARG A 164 -29.41 -18.45 -21.25
C ARG A 164 -28.09 -18.67 -22.01
N ALA A 165 -27.22 -19.52 -21.49
CA ALA A 165 -25.88 -19.79 -21.95
C ALA A 165 -25.58 -21.30 -21.85
N PRO A 166 -26.18 -22.15 -22.71
CA PRO A 166 -26.03 -23.61 -22.61
C PRO A 166 -24.58 -24.09 -22.74
N TYR A 167 -23.74 -23.31 -23.42
CA TYR A 167 -22.31 -23.60 -23.58
C TYR A 167 -21.56 -23.70 -22.24
N VAL A 168 -22.08 -23.11 -21.14
CA VAL A 168 -21.46 -23.17 -19.81
C VAL A 168 -21.27 -24.61 -19.32
N LEU A 169 -22.07 -25.56 -19.82
CA LEU A 169 -21.91 -26.99 -19.52
C LEU A 169 -20.64 -27.60 -20.10
N LEU A 170 -20.14 -27.09 -21.23
CA LEU A 170 -18.94 -27.59 -21.92
C LEU A 170 -17.73 -26.68 -21.69
N HIS A 171 -17.95 -25.38 -21.71
CA HIS A 171 -16.94 -24.34 -21.53
C HIS A 171 -17.37 -23.40 -20.43
N ARG A 172 -16.61 -23.34 -19.32
CA ARG A 172 -16.96 -22.49 -18.16
C ARG A 172 -17.09 -21.00 -18.47
N TRP A 173 -16.46 -20.54 -19.53
CA TRP A 173 -16.52 -19.19 -20.09
C TRP A 173 -16.08 -19.24 -21.56
N ARG A 174 -16.25 -18.13 -22.28
CA ARG A 174 -15.76 -17.95 -23.65
C ARG A 174 -15.34 -16.51 -23.88
N GLU A 175 -14.66 -16.27 -24.98
CA GLU A 175 -14.46 -14.92 -25.51
C GLU A 175 -15.76 -14.37 -26.10
N GLU A 176 -16.10 -13.14 -25.72
CA GLU A 176 -17.21 -12.38 -26.27
C GLU A 176 -16.75 -10.99 -26.73
N ARG A 177 -17.46 -10.42 -27.69
CA ARG A 177 -17.24 -9.03 -28.14
C ARG A 177 -18.27 -8.11 -27.50
N VAL A 178 -17.76 -7.08 -26.81
CA VAL A 178 -18.56 -5.99 -26.23
C VAL A 178 -18.07 -4.69 -26.85
N GLY A 179 -18.84 -4.14 -27.79
CA GLY A 179 -18.36 -3.07 -28.64
C GLY A 179 -17.16 -3.54 -29.45
N SER A 180 -16.04 -2.81 -29.37
CA SER A 180 -14.77 -3.19 -30.00
C SER A 180 -13.87 -4.06 -29.10
N ALA A 181 -14.20 -4.20 -27.80
CA ALA A 181 -13.39 -4.93 -26.85
C ALA A 181 -13.69 -6.43 -26.86
N CYS A 182 -12.65 -7.23 -26.63
CA CYS A 182 -12.79 -8.64 -26.26
C CYS A 182 -12.95 -8.76 -24.75
N VAL A 183 -13.88 -9.61 -24.30
CA VAL A 183 -14.12 -9.93 -22.89
C VAL A 183 -14.26 -11.45 -22.72
N VAL A 184 -13.51 -12.04 -21.80
CA VAL A 184 -13.69 -13.43 -21.37
C VAL A 184 -14.78 -13.46 -20.30
N GLY A 185 -15.89 -14.16 -20.55
CA GLY A 185 -17.10 -14.14 -19.70
C GLY A 185 -18.05 -15.31 -19.95
N ARG A 186 -19.14 -15.37 -19.17
CA ARG A 186 -20.25 -16.35 -19.37
C ARG A 186 -21.49 -15.71 -19.98
N SER A 187 -21.53 -14.40 -20.03
CA SER A 187 -22.59 -13.63 -20.65
C SER A 187 -22.03 -12.26 -21.04
N ARG A 188 -22.88 -11.40 -21.64
CA ARG A 188 -22.53 -9.99 -21.84
C ARG A 188 -22.37 -9.34 -20.46
N PRO A 189 -21.14 -9.01 -20.03
CA PRO A 189 -20.92 -8.48 -18.70
C PRO A 189 -21.63 -7.13 -18.55
N ALA A 190 -22.03 -6.77 -17.34
CA ALA A 190 -22.29 -5.36 -17.00
C ALA A 190 -20.98 -4.61 -16.67
N LEU A 191 -19.98 -5.36 -16.20
CA LEU A 191 -18.73 -4.87 -15.65
C LEU A 191 -17.60 -5.82 -16.06
N ALA A 192 -16.49 -5.25 -16.53
CA ALA A 192 -15.30 -5.99 -16.90
C ALA A 192 -14.05 -5.41 -16.23
N TRP A 193 -13.01 -6.22 -16.15
CA TRP A 193 -11.75 -5.90 -15.51
C TRP A 193 -10.61 -5.98 -16.52
N ARG A 194 -9.77 -4.97 -16.52
CA ARG A 194 -8.50 -4.98 -17.23
C ARG A 194 -7.51 -5.88 -16.48
N LEU A 195 -6.50 -6.35 -17.20
CA LEU A 195 -5.44 -7.21 -16.65
C LEU A 195 -4.49 -6.49 -15.68
N ASP A 196 -4.61 -5.16 -15.55
CA ASP A 196 -3.98 -4.39 -14.48
C ASP A 196 -4.85 -4.33 -13.20
N GLY A 197 -6.01 -4.98 -13.19
CA GLY A 197 -6.97 -4.98 -12.08
C GLY A 197 -7.91 -3.78 -12.05
N SER A 198 -7.82 -2.83 -12.98
CA SER A 198 -8.76 -1.72 -13.06
C SER A 198 -10.08 -2.13 -13.73
N ARG A 199 -11.15 -1.43 -13.38
CA ARG A 199 -12.53 -1.72 -13.78
C ARG A 199 -12.95 -0.85 -14.96
N VAL A 200 -13.75 -1.43 -15.86
CA VAL A 200 -14.47 -0.72 -16.92
C VAL A 200 -15.92 -1.20 -16.94
N TRP A 201 -16.86 -0.28 -17.11
CA TRP A 201 -18.26 -0.64 -17.30
C TRP A 201 -18.56 -0.99 -18.76
N SER A 202 -19.54 -1.85 -19.00
CA SER A 202 -19.86 -2.26 -20.36
C SER A 202 -20.42 -1.14 -21.24
N PHE A 203 -21.13 -0.16 -20.67
CA PHE A 203 -21.55 1.03 -21.41
C PHE A 203 -20.37 1.91 -21.86
N GLU A 204 -19.22 1.82 -21.16
CA GLU A 204 -17.98 2.49 -21.58
C GLU A 204 -17.30 1.74 -22.75
N LEU A 205 -17.62 0.45 -22.95
CA LEU A 205 -17.11 -0.39 -24.03
C LEU A 205 -18.04 -0.37 -25.26
N ASP A 206 -19.36 -0.37 -25.04
CA ASP A 206 -20.39 -0.24 -26.06
C ASP A 206 -21.49 0.70 -25.53
N PRO A 207 -21.53 1.97 -25.98
CA PRO A 207 -22.54 2.94 -25.55
C PRO A 207 -23.99 2.52 -25.83
N ARG A 208 -24.21 1.53 -26.71
CA ARG A 208 -25.56 0.96 -26.96
C ARG A 208 -25.99 0.01 -25.87
N THR A 209 -25.07 -0.49 -25.05
CA THR A 209 -25.42 -1.29 -23.87
C THR A 209 -25.97 -0.38 -22.78
N TYR A 210 -26.93 -0.91 -22.03
CA TYR A 210 -27.67 -0.18 -21.01
C TYR A 210 -26.72 0.56 -20.04
N HIS A 211 -26.91 1.88 -19.92
CA HIS A 211 -26.31 2.68 -18.87
C HIS A 211 -26.98 2.31 -17.55
N PRO A 212 -26.26 1.97 -16.46
CA PRO A 212 -26.85 1.81 -15.14
C PRO A 212 -27.25 3.20 -14.60
N ALA A 213 -28.25 3.82 -15.22
CA ALA A 213 -28.89 5.03 -14.71
C ALA A 213 -30.07 4.69 -13.79
N ILE A 214 -30.42 3.41 -13.60
CA ILE A 214 -31.51 3.00 -12.72
C ILE A 214 -31.09 1.76 -11.90
N ASP A 215 -30.82 2.01 -10.61
CA ASP A 215 -30.63 1.12 -9.44
C ASP A 215 -29.75 -0.16 -9.59
N PRO A 216 -28.78 -0.42 -8.68
CA PRO A 216 -28.80 -0.08 -7.25
C PRO A 216 -27.83 1.03 -6.81
N PHE A 217 -27.24 1.81 -7.72
CA PHE A 217 -26.40 2.94 -7.34
C PHE A 217 -27.24 4.21 -7.21
N THR A 218 -27.28 4.74 -5.99
CA THR A 218 -28.46 5.38 -5.47
C THR A 218 -28.56 6.80 -5.99
N THR A 219 -29.45 7.04 -6.96
CA THR A 219 -29.96 8.40 -7.18
C THR A 219 -30.72 8.90 -5.95
N ASP A 220 -31.01 8.03 -4.99
CA ASP A 220 -31.57 8.36 -3.70
C ASP A 220 -30.47 8.61 -2.65
N LEU A 221 -30.36 9.84 -2.16
CA LEU A 221 -29.46 10.19 -1.06
C LEU A 221 -29.93 9.60 0.29
N SER A 222 -31.16 9.12 0.39
CA SER A 222 -31.67 8.42 1.58
C SER A 222 -30.92 7.11 1.82
N LYS A 223 -30.58 6.36 0.76
CA LYS A 223 -29.79 5.12 0.85
C LYS A 223 -28.35 5.37 1.35
N LEU A 224 -27.82 6.59 1.22
CA LEU A 224 -26.58 6.98 1.89
C LEU A 224 -26.78 7.16 3.40
N ARG A 225 -27.94 7.66 3.82
CA ARG A 225 -28.31 7.84 5.23
C ARG A 225 -28.55 6.51 5.93
N THR A 226 -29.11 5.51 5.26
CA THR A 226 -29.39 4.17 5.83
C THR A 226 -28.34 3.12 5.44
N GLY A 227 -27.26 3.54 4.79
CA GLY A 227 -26.21 2.66 4.26
C GLY A 227 -24.85 2.98 4.86
N ILE A 228 -23.89 3.37 4.03
CA ILE A 228 -22.49 3.55 4.45
C ILE A 228 -22.28 4.67 5.49
N TYR A 229 -23.21 5.63 5.59
CA TYR A 229 -23.17 6.71 6.58
C TYR A 229 -24.22 6.58 7.68
N ASP A 230 -24.86 5.41 7.79
CA ASP A 230 -25.86 5.17 8.83
C ASP A 230 -25.25 5.25 10.23
N ASP A 231 -26.04 5.80 11.16
CA ASP A 231 -25.69 6.05 12.56
C ASP A 231 -24.29 6.67 12.79
N TRP A 232 -23.85 7.55 11.87
CA TRP A 232 -22.49 8.07 11.94
C TRP A 232 -22.34 9.26 12.89
N THR A 233 -22.19 8.94 14.16
CA THR A 233 -22.09 9.93 15.25
C THR A 233 -20.65 10.41 15.52
N GLU A 234 -19.61 9.63 15.22
CA GLU A 234 -18.22 10.06 15.38
C GLU A 234 -17.24 9.30 14.47
N LEU A 235 -16.01 9.84 14.34
CA LEU A 235 -14.93 9.10 13.69
C LEU A 235 -14.42 8.01 14.65
N SER A 236 -14.52 6.76 14.25
CA SER A 236 -14.06 5.61 15.03
C SER A 236 -12.55 5.69 15.30
N ARG A 237 -12.18 5.88 16.58
CA ARG A 237 -10.78 5.84 17.02
C ARG A 237 -10.09 4.52 16.69
N GLN A 238 -10.83 3.41 16.74
CA GLN A 238 -10.30 2.10 16.39
C GLN A 238 -9.90 2.03 14.92
N ARG A 239 -10.76 2.47 14.00
CA ARG A 239 -10.47 2.48 12.55
C ARG A 239 -9.36 3.45 12.17
N VAL A 240 -9.26 4.59 12.87
CA VAL A 240 -8.10 5.48 12.75
C VAL A 240 -6.81 4.76 13.15
N ARG A 241 -6.81 3.99 14.25
CA ARG A 241 -5.65 3.17 14.64
C ARG A 241 -5.33 2.08 13.62
N THR A 242 -6.34 1.44 13.02
CA THR A 242 -6.12 0.47 11.94
C THR A 242 -5.46 1.14 10.72
N LEU A 243 -5.90 2.35 10.36
CA LEU A 243 -5.26 3.13 9.28
C LEU A 243 -3.81 3.53 9.66
N GLU A 244 -3.55 3.87 10.91
CA GLU A 244 -2.18 4.07 11.42
C GLU A 244 -1.31 2.81 11.26
N GLN A 245 -1.87 1.61 11.49
CA GLN A 245 -1.17 0.34 11.25
C GLN A 245 -0.87 0.13 9.76
N VAL A 246 -1.78 0.49 8.85
CA VAL A 246 -1.55 0.47 7.39
C VAL A 246 -0.37 1.37 7.02
N LEU A 247 -0.35 2.61 7.50
CA LEU A 247 0.74 3.56 7.21
C LEU A 247 2.06 3.13 7.86
N ALA A 248 2.01 2.58 9.08
CA ALA A 248 3.18 2.03 9.77
C ALA A 248 3.78 0.84 9.02
N LEU A 249 2.95 -0.08 8.54
CA LEU A 249 3.39 -1.23 7.73
C LEU A 249 4.06 -0.76 6.44
N ALA A 250 3.40 0.14 5.68
CA ALA A 250 3.99 0.70 4.47
C ALA A 250 5.36 1.36 4.76
N ARG A 251 5.48 2.03 5.91
CA ARG A 251 6.73 2.69 6.31
C ARG A 251 7.83 1.69 6.65
N ALA A 252 7.48 0.63 7.38
CA ALA A 252 8.41 -0.45 7.71
C ALA A 252 8.98 -1.12 6.45
N ARG A 253 8.15 -1.25 5.41
CA ARG A 253 8.55 -1.81 4.10
C ARG A 253 9.26 -0.81 3.18
N GLY A 254 9.50 0.42 3.63
CA GLY A 254 10.12 1.48 2.82
C GLY A 254 9.28 1.86 1.59
N TRP A 255 7.95 1.74 1.68
CA TRP A 255 7.08 2.15 0.58
C TRP A 255 6.97 3.67 0.50
N ARG A 256 6.75 4.16 -0.72
CA ARG A 256 6.28 5.52 -0.94
C ARG A 256 4.77 5.49 -0.92
N VAL A 257 4.13 6.33 -0.11
CA VAL A 257 2.67 6.40 -0.04
C VAL A 257 2.18 7.79 -0.38
N VAL A 258 1.22 7.87 -1.30
CA VAL A 258 0.38 9.04 -1.51
C VAL A 258 -1.03 8.68 -1.09
N GLY A 259 -1.46 9.21 0.04
CA GLY A 259 -2.86 9.16 0.45
C GLY A 259 -3.69 10.14 -0.35
N PHE A 260 -4.92 9.77 -0.62
CA PHE A 260 -5.88 10.69 -1.19
C PHE A 260 -7.29 10.33 -0.77
N THR A 261 -8.20 11.28 -0.89
CA THR A 261 -9.64 11.03 -0.83
C THR A 261 -10.20 11.20 -2.24
N PRO A 262 -10.97 10.23 -2.78
CA PRO A 262 -11.51 10.37 -4.13
C PRO A 262 -12.51 11.54 -4.23
N PRO A 263 -12.66 12.15 -5.41
CA PRO A 263 -13.49 13.33 -5.58
C PRO A 263 -14.97 13.01 -5.46
N ASP A 264 -15.72 13.98 -4.91
CA ASP A 264 -17.17 13.94 -4.81
C ASP A 264 -17.78 14.81 -5.92
N GLY A 265 -18.83 14.31 -6.58
CA GLY A 265 -19.61 15.11 -7.52
C GLY A 265 -20.36 16.24 -6.80
N ALA A 266 -20.73 17.30 -7.53
CA ALA A 266 -21.36 18.50 -6.96
C ALA A 266 -22.61 18.19 -6.11
N ARG A 267 -23.34 17.13 -6.46
CA ARG A 267 -24.49 16.63 -5.70
C ARG A 267 -24.11 16.16 -4.29
N TYR A 268 -23.06 15.36 -4.17
CA TYR A 268 -22.57 14.82 -2.90
C TYR A 268 -21.96 15.93 -2.05
N LEU A 269 -21.25 16.87 -2.68
CA LEU A 269 -20.72 18.04 -1.97
C LEU A 269 -21.82 18.88 -1.32
N ARG A 270 -22.93 19.16 -2.02
CA ARG A 270 -24.09 19.82 -1.41
C ARG A 270 -24.67 18.99 -0.26
N PHE A 271 -24.84 17.68 -0.46
CA PHE A 271 -25.31 16.79 0.61
C PHE A 271 -24.43 16.86 1.85
N PHE A 272 -23.10 16.80 1.72
CA PHE A 272 -22.19 16.89 2.87
C PHE A 272 -22.17 18.30 3.49
N ALA A 273 -22.35 19.35 2.70
CA ALA A 273 -22.43 20.71 3.22
C ALA A 273 -23.68 20.90 4.09
N ASP A 274 -24.84 20.42 3.63
CA ASP A 274 -26.14 20.70 4.23
C ASP A 274 -26.55 19.68 5.31
N ASN A 275 -25.96 18.48 5.31
CA ASN A 275 -26.31 17.44 6.26
C ASN A 275 -25.72 17.69 7.65
N ARG A 276 -26.57 17.96 8.64
CA ARG A 276 -26.20 18.28 10.02
C ARG A 276 -25.47 17.15 10.77
N VAL A 277 -25.69 15.89 10.37
CA VAL A 277 -25.05 14.72 11.01
C VAL A 277 -23.72 14.41 10.31
N ILE A 278 -23.75 14.19 9.00
CA ILE A 278 -22.62 13.69 8.21
C ILE A 278 -21.60 14.80 7.92
N GLY A 279 -22.07 16.02 7.64
CA GLY A 279 -21.23 17.14 7.24
C GLY A 279 -20.09 17.47 8.21
N PRO A 280 -20.35 17.58 9.54
CA PRO A 280 -19.29 17.74 10.53
C PRO A 280 -18.23 16.63 10.47
N ARG A 281 -18.62 15.36 10.35
CA ARG A 281 -17.69 14.22 10.32
C ARG A 281 -16.85 14.21 9.04
N TRP A 282 -17.47 14.54 7.90
CA TRP A 282 -16.78 14.71 6.63
C TRP A 282 -15.74 15.85 6.68
N ARG A 283 -16.02 16.96 7.37
CA ARG A 283 -15.05 18.04 7.61
C ARG A 283 -13.92 17.59 8.54
N THR A 284 -14.24 16.98 9.68
CA THR A 284 -13.24 16.44 10.62
C THR A 284 -12.32 15.43 9.95
N PHE A 285 -12.85 14.57 9.09
CA PHE A 285 -12.05 13.66 8.27
C PHE A 285 -11.02 14.42 7.43
N GLY A 286 -11.46 15.49 6.74
CA GLY A 286 -10.60 16.36 5.94
C GLY A 286 -9.46 17.02 6.70
N GLU A 287 -9.70 17.41 7.95
CA GLU A 287 -8.68 18.00 8.82
C GLU A 287 -7.72 16.95 9.40
N LEU A 288 -8.20 15.73 9.62
CA LEU A 288 -7.45 14.63 10.22
C LEU A 288 -6.46 14.01 9.23
N MET A 289 -6.89 13.72 7.99
CA MET A 289 -6.08 12.93 7.05
C MET A 289 -4.73 13.56 6.70
N PRO A 290 -4.61 14.88 6.40
CA PRO A 290 -3.30 15.49 6.15
C PRO A 290 -2.34 15.34 7.33
N LYS A 291 -2.83 15.57 8.56
CA LYS A 291 -2.04 15.45 9.80
C LYS A 291 -1.61 14.01 10.04
N LEU A 292 -2.50 13.06 9.76
CA LEU A 292 -2.25 11.64 9.91
C LEU A 292 -1.15 11.16 8.95
N PHE A 293 -1.28 11.43 7.65
CA PHE A 293 -0.28 11.01 6.66
C PHE A 293 1.07 11.71 6.88
N ALA A 294 1.07 13.01 7.23
CA ALA A 294 2.29 13.75 7.54
C ALA A 294 3.08 13.15 8.71
N ARG A 295 2.39 12.59 9.74
CA ARG A 295 3.03 11.90 10.88
C ARG A 295 3.92 10.73 10.46
N TYR A 296 3.59 10.10 9.33
CA TYR A 296 4.30 8.97 8.75
C TYR A 296 5.24 9.37 7.60
N GLY A 297 5.35 10.67 7.27
CA GLY A 297 6.20 11.18 6.19
C GLY A 297 5.56 11.13 4.80
N TYR A 298 4.25 10.88 4.72
CA TYR A 298 3.53 10.70 3.46
C TYR A 298 2.78 11.94 3.01
N ARG A 299 2.55 12.00 1.69
CA ARG A 299 1.70 13.03 1.07
C ARG A 299 0.23 12.67 1.21
N TRP A 300 -0.59 13.70 1.38
CA TRP A 300 -2.04 13.62 1.30
C TRP A 300 -2.54 14.57 0.22
N LEU A 301 -3.35 14.07 -0.70
CA LEU A 301 -4.05 14.86 -1.72
C LEU A 301 -5.54 14.85 -1.42
N ASP A 302 -6.08 16.02 -1.09
CA ASP A 302 -7.51 16.15 -0.82
C ASP A 302 -8.27 16.45 -2.11
N PHE A 303 -8.88 15.42 -2.72
CA PHE A 303 -9.66 15.60 -3.94
C PHE A 303 -11.15 15.77 -3.71
N ARG A 304 -11.61 15.88 -2.46
CA ARG A 304 -13.04 16.09 -2.15
C ARG A 304 -13.64 17.22 -2.99
N ASP A 305 -12.92 18.32 -3.14
CA ASP A 305 -13.25 19.36 -4.12
C ASP A 305 -12.83 18.91 -5.53
N ALA A 306 -13.81 18.61 -6.38
CA ALA A 306 -13.58 18.25 -7.79
C ALA A 306 -12.87 19.35 -8.61
N ARG A 307 -12.69 20.58 -8.12
CA ARG A 307 -11.84 21.58 -8.78
C ARG A 307 -10.34 21.26 -8.66
N SER A 308 -9.95 20.47 -7.66
CA SER A 308 -8.56 20.03 -7.45
C SER A 308 -8.07 19.03 -8.52
N ILE A 309 -9.00 18.32 -9.16
CA ILE A 309 -8.77 17.46 -10.30
C ILE A 309 -9.79 17.85 -11.36
N PRO A 310 -9.42 18.52 -12.46
CA PRO A 310 -10.36 19.13 -13.41
C PRO A 310 -11.26 18.09 -14.09
N CYS A 311 -12.27 17.60 -13.36
CA CYS A 311 -13.25 16.63 -13.76
C CYS A 311 -14.57 17.37 -13.88
N ARG A 312 -15.15 17.31 -15.07
CA ARG A 312 -16.49 17.86 -15.32
C ARG A 312 -17.51 17.06 -14.53
N GLN A 313 -18.64 17.67 -14.19
CA GLN A 313 -19.73 16.95 -13.52
C GLN A 313 -20.23 15.75 -14.33
N SER A 314 -20.18 15.82 -15.67
CA SER A 314 -20.49 14.71 -16.58
C SER A 314 -19.52 13.53 -16.48
N ALA A 315 -18.37 13.72 -15.84
CA ALA A 315 -17.39 12.66 -15.61
C ALA A 315 -17.71 11.83 -14.34
N PHE A 316 -18.81 12.14 -13.65
CA PHE A 316 -19.30 11.33 -12.53
C PHE A 316 -20.52 10.53 -12.95
N VAL A 317 -20.42 9.20 -12.83
CA VAL A 317 -21.47 8.23 -13.12
C VAL A 317 -22.21 7.86 -11.85
N ASP A 318 -23.27 7.03 -11.97
CA ASP A 318 -23.97 6.43 -10.84
C ASP A 318 -24.51 7.48 -9.84
N GLY A 319 -25.16 8.52 -10.36
CA GLY A 319 -25.74 9.60 -9.55
C GLY A 319 -24.73 10.61 -8.99
N GLY A 320 -23.46 10.54 -9.41
CA GLY A 320 -22.41 11.49 -9.04
C GLY A 320 -21.33 10.92 -8.12
N TYR A 321 -21.31 9.61 -7.88
CA TYR A 321 -20.47 8.97 -6.86
C TYR A 321 -19.15 8.41 -7.41
N HIS A 322 -19.20 7.74 -8.55
CA HIS A 322 -18.02 7.17 -9.20
C HIS A 322 -17.55 8.06 -10.34
N THR A 323 -16.25 8.15 -10.56
CA THR A 323 -15.70 8.84 -11.72
C THR A 323 -15.69 7.93 -12.96
N ASP A 324 -15.65 8.52 -14.14
CA ASP A 324 -15.31 7.85 -15.39
C ASP A 324 -13.80 7.53 -15.48
N ALA A 325 -13.42 6.75 -16.49
CA ALA A 325 -12.02 6.39 -16.70
C ALA A 325 -11.13 7.62 -16.94
N ALA A 326 -11.59 8.62 -17.68
CA ALA A 326 -10.81 9.80 -18.01
C ALA A 326 -10.48 10.64 -16.77
N CYS A 327 -11.45 10.86 -15.89
CA CYS A 327 -11.25 11.52 -14.61
C CYS A 327 -10.34 10.71 -13.69
N SER A 328 -10.52 9.39 -13.62
CA SER A 328 -9.62 8.50 -12.86
C SER A 328 -8.16 8.58 -13.32
N MET A 329 -7.91 8.69 -14.62
CA MET A 329 -6.55 8.87 -15.13
C MET A 329 -5.97 10.27 -14.85
N ARG A 330 -6.80 11.32 -14.77
CA ARG A 330 -6.36 12.64 -14.24
C ARG A 330 -5.97 12.55 -12.77
N MET A 331 -6.70 11.76 -11.96
CA MET A 331 -6.28 11.47 -10.58
C MET A 331 -4.94 10.75 -10.56
N ARG A 332 -4.78 9.70 -11.38
CA ARG A 332 -3.52 8.96 -11.53
C ARG A 332 -2.34 9.88 -11.80
N GLN A 333 -2.49 10.81 -12.75
CA GLN A 333 -1.45 11.78 -13.08
C GLN A 333 -1.02 12.66 -11.88
N ARG A 334 -1.99 13.12 -11.07
CA ARG A 334 -1.71 13.89 -9.85
C ARG A 334 -1.01 13.05 -8.78
N LEU A 335 -1.43 11.79 -8.62
CA LEU A 335 -0.80 10.82 -7.71
C LEU A 335 0.64 10.51 -8.12
N ASP A 336 0.89 10.29 -9.42
CA ASP A 336 2.23 10.07 -9.96
C ASP A 336 3.14 11.29 -9.72
N ALA A 337 2.65 12.49 -9.98
CA ALA A 337 3.41 13.73 -9.75
C ALA A 337 3.73 13.92 -8.26
N ALA A 338 2.75 13.67 -7.37
CA ALA A 338 2.95 13.73 -5.94
C ALA A 338 3.98 12.70 -5.47
N ALA A 339 3.94 11.47 -6.00
CA ALA A 339 4.90 10.43 -5.69
C ALA A 339 6.32 10.78 -6.16
N ARG A 340 6.49 11.25 -7.40
CA ARG A 340 7.81 11.66 -7.93
C ARG A 340 8.43 12.79 -7.12
N GLY A 341 7.63 13.73 -6.64
CA GLY A 341 8.11 14.84 -5.82
C GLY A 341 8.34 14.51 -4.34
N GLN A 342 8.13 13.26 -3.91
CA GLN A 342 8.40 12.82 -2.54
C GLN A 342 9.83 12.29 -2.44
N GLU A 343 10.64 12.97 -1.63
CA GLU A 343 12.04 12.62 -1.44
C GLU A 343 12.20 11.26 -0.77
N THR A 344 13.35 10.66 -1.00
CA THR A 344 13.75 9.37 -0.48
C THR A 344 14.94 9.55 0.47
N LEU A 345 14.78 9.04 1.69
CA LEU A 345 15.79 9.03 2.73
C LEU A 345 16.15 7.58 3.04
N VAL A 346 17.40 7.20 2.83
CA VAL A 346 17.90 5.89 3.25
C VAL A 346 18.85 6.06 4.44
N ALA A 347 18.68 5.24 5.47
CA ALA A 347 19.63 5.16 6.57
C ALA A 347 20.38 3.83 6.53
N LEU A 348 21.69 3.89 6.69
CA LEU A 348 22.63 2.78 6.67
C LEU A 348 23.40 2.76 7.98
N GLY A 349 23.59 1.58 8.56
CA GLY A 349 24.37 1.45 9.79
C GLY A 349 24.02 0.25 10.64
N ASP A 350 24.28 0.40 11.93
CA ASP A 350 24.14 -0.63 12.96
C ASP A 350 22.90 -0.43 13.86
N SER A 351 22.99 -0.82 15.13
CA SER A 351 21.90 -0.67 16.11
C SER A 351 21.57 0.78 16.42
N ILE A 352 22.52 1.71 16.29
CA ILE A 352 22.31 3.12 16.63
C ILE A 352 21.32 3.79 15.67
N PRO A 353 21.48 3.74 14.33
CA PRO A 353 20.47 4.22 13.39
C PRO A 353 19.22 3.33 13.34
N ALA A 354 19.30 2.02 13.65
CA ALA A 354 18.12 1.17 13.81
C ALA A 354 17.22 1.65 14.97
N ALA A 355 17.84 2.13 16.06
CA ALA A 355 17.22 2.78 17.21
C ALA A 355 16.01 2.00 17.77
N ARG A 356 16.20 0.72 18.09
CA ARG A 356 15.14 -0.10 18.67
C ARG A 356 14.73 0.48 20.03
N PRO A 357 13.42 0.70 20.30
CA PRO A 357 12.96 1.37 21.50
C PRO A 357 13.47 0.80 22.83
N ARG A 358 13.74 -0.51 22.88
CA ARG A 358 14.28 -1.19 24.06
C ARG A 358 15.76 -0.88 24.30
N GLU A 359 16.55 -0.71 23.24
CA GLU A 359 18.00 -0.44 23.31
C GLU A 359 18.23 1.06 23.64
N CYS A 360 17.50 1.96 22.96
CA CYS A 360 17.69 3.41 23.13
C CYS A 360 16.81 4.04 24.23
N HIS A 361 15.88 3.32 24.86
CA HIS A 361 14.80 3.91 25.69
C HIS A 361 14.14 5.14 25.04
N CYS A 362 13.88 5.06 23.73
CA CYS A 362 13.43 6.19 22.91
C CYS A 362 12.12 5.88 22.20
N ARG A 363 11.29 6.92 21.99
CA ARG A 363 10.04 6.85 21.22
C ARG A 363 10.30 6.94 19.71
N ALA A 364 11.41 7.56 19.32
CA ALA A 364 11.83 7.68 17.92
C ALA A 364 13.35 7.85 17.82
N GLY A 365 13.97 7.08 16.92
CA GLY A 365 15.38 7.21 16.56
C GLY A 365 15.68 8.42 15.68
N PHE A 366 16.96 8.78 15.58
CA PHE A 366 17.42 9.99 14.91
C PHE A 366 17.05 10.03 13.43
N VAL A 367 16.98 8.89 12.74
CA VAL A 367 16.54 8.80 11.33
C VAL A 367 15.11 9.32 11.17
N THR A 368 14.21 8.94 12.08
CA THR A 368 12.82 9.43 12.10
C THR A 368 12.76 10.91 12.46
N LEU A 369 13.58 11.34 13.42
CA LEU A 369 13.62 12.74 13.86
C LEU A 369 14.19 13.66 12.77
N TYR A 370 15.21 13.22 12.04
CA TYR A 370 15.79 13.91 10.90
C TYR A 370 14.75 14.08 9.78
N ALA A 371 14.04 13.01 9.42
CA ALA A 371 12.98 13.08 8.41
C ALA A 371 11.88 14.08 8.78
N ARG A 372 11.50 14.15 10.07
CA ARG A 372 10.53 15.15 10.57
C ARG A 372 11.07 16.58 10.50
N ALA A 373 12.36 16.77 10.77
CA ALA A 373 13.00 18.08 10.73
C ALA A 373 13.02 18.70 9.32
N LEU A 374 12.99 17.88 8.27
CA LEU A 374 12.90 18.34 6.88
C LEU A 374 11.58 19.07 6.55
N LYS A 375 10.54 18.94 7.38
CA LYS A 375 9.21 19.59 7.21
C LYS A 375 8.60 19.42 5.82
N ARG A 376 8.96 18.34 5.13
CA ARG A 376 8.44 17.97 3.81
C ARG A 376 8.20 16.46 3.75
N PRO A 377 7.39 15.97 2.80
CA PRO A 377 7.12 14.54 2.67
C PRO A 377 8.38 13.78 2.22
N VAL A 378 8.71 12.71 2.95
CA VAL A 378 9.92 11.90 2.74
C VAL A 378 9.57 10.43 2.96
N SER A 379 9.85 9.58 1.98
CA SER A 379 9.83 8.12 2.14
C SER A 379 11.13 7.68 2.80
N VAL A 380 11.03 7.07 3.98
CA VAL A 380 12.20 6.66 4.78
C VAL A 380 12.38 5.16 4.69
N ARG A 381 13.58 4.71 4.29
CA ARG A 381 14.00 3.30 4.34
C ARG A 381 15.19 3.16 5.28
N ASN A 382 14.96 2.59 6.46
CA ASN A 382 16.04 2.31 7.40
C ASN A 382 16.57 0.90 7.19
N LEU A 383 17.74 0.79 6.58
CA LEU A 383 18.40 -0.49 6.27
C LEU A 383 19.43 -0.89 7.33
N SER A 384 19.44 -0.19 8.45
CA SER A 384 20.40 -0.43 9.52
C SER A 384 20.15 -1.78 10.18
N VAL A 385 21.23 -2.53 10.44
CA VAL A 385 21.17 -3.88 10.99
C VAL A 385 21.85 -3.90 12.36
N PRO A 386 21.10 -4.09 13.45
CA PRO A 386 21.68 -4.17 14.80
C PRO A 386 22.80 -5.20 14.91
N GLY A 387 23.94 -4.78 15.45
CA GLY A 387 25.16 -5.60 15.55
C GLY A 387 26.06 -5.59 14.33
N ALA A 388 25.65 -5.00 13.20
CA ALA A 388 26.49 -4.95 12.00
C ALA A 388 27.76 -4.11 12.21
N ASN A 389 28.87 -4.58 11.66
CA ASN A 389 30.09 -3.77 11.46
C ASN A 389 30.17 -3.22 10.02
N SER A 390 31.25 -2.51 9.69
CA SER A 390 31.47 -1.97 8.34
C SER A 390 31.60 -3.04 7.25
N SER A 391 32.04 -4.26 7.58
CA SER A 391 32.13 -5.38 6.63
C SER A 391 30.74 -5.93 6.29
N ASP A 392 29.88 -6.08 7.30
CA ASP A 392 28.51 -6.56 7.13
C ASP A 392 27.69 -5.59 6.28
N LEU A 393 27.79 -4.29 6.58
CA LEU A 393 27.13 -3.25 5.80
C LEU A 393 27.63 -3.22 4.35
N LEU A 394 28.94 -3.37 4.13
CA LEU A 394 29.49 -3.47 2.78
C LEU A 394 28.96 -4.71 2.03
N ALA A 395 28.89 -5.86 2.70
CA ALA A 395 28.33 -7.08 2.11
C ALA A 395 26.84 -6.93 1.79
N GLN A 396 26.08 -6.27 2.66
CA GLN A 396 24.67 -5.93 2.43
C GLN A 396 24.50 -5.09 1.17
N LEU A 397 25.28 -4.01 1.01
CA LEU A 397 25.19 -3.13 -0.15
C LEU A 397 25.63 -3.83 -1.45
N ARG A 398 26.66 -4.68 -1.40
CA ARG A 398 27.07 -5.46 -2.59
C ARG A 398 25.98 -6.40 -3.08
N ARG A 399 25.22 -7.02 -2.17
CA ARG A 399 24.08 -7.87 -2.54
C ARG A 399 22.92 -7.10 -3.16
N SER A 400 22.80 -5.80 -2.86
CA SER A 400 21.73 -4.94 -3.38
C SER A 400 22.15 -4.02 -4.51
N ASP A 401 23.38 -4.17 -5.05
CA ASP A 401 23.98 -3.29 -6.03
C ASP A 401 24.00 -1.81 -5.58
N GLY A 402 24.34 -1.59 -4.31
CA GLY A 402 24.37 -0.28 -3.68
C GLY A 402 22.99 0.25 -3.25
N VAL A 403 22.90 1.57 -3.13
CA VAL A 403 21.67 2.30 -2.72
C VAL A 403 21.53 3.59 -3.52
N HIS A 404 20.30 3.87 -3.96
CA HIS A 404 19.90 5.14 -4.56
C HIS A 404 18.88 5.86 -3.68
N ALA A 405 19.12 7.14 -3.39
CA ALA A 405 18.20 8.00 -2.64
C ALA A 405 18.47 9.50 -2.89
N ASP A 406 17.55 10.37 -2.50
CA ASP A 406 17.79 11.82 -2.47
C ASP A 406 18.70 12.20 -1.29
N THR A 407 18.62 11.46 -0.19
CA THR A 407 19.48 11.64 0.97
C THR A 407 19.86 10.30 1.58
N VAL A 408 21.13 10.13 1.93
CA VAL A 408 21.63 8.95 2.66
C VAL A 408 22.26 9.37 3.98
N LEU A 409 21.81 8.77 5.08
CA LEU A 409 22.42 8.88 6.39
C LEU A 409 23.25 7.61 6.65
N VAL A 410 24.51 7.77 7.03
CA VAL A 410 25.40 6.66 7.37
C VAL A 410 25.91 6.82 8.80
N MET A 411 25.74 5.80 9.63
CA MET A 411 26.38 5.74 10.95
C MET A 411 26.80 4.30 11.24
N ILE A 412 28.10 4.04 11.20
CA ILE A 412 28.71 2.71 11.36
C ILE A 412 30.10 2.88 11.96
N GLY A 413 30.60 1.85 12.65
CA GLY A 413 31.99 1.78 13.12
C GLY A 413 32.14 1.46 14.60
N HIS A 414 31.08 1.53 15.40
CA HIS A 414 31.13 1.10 16.81
C HIS A 414 31.52 -0.38 16.91
N ASN A 415 30.85 -1.23 16.14
CA ASN A 415 31.10 -2.67 16.16
C ASN A 415 32.40 -3.08 15.46
N ASP A 416 33.10 -2.16 14.81
CA ASP A 416 34.44 -2.40 14.25
C ASP A 416 35.56 -2.27 15.29
N THR A 417 35.25 -1.83 16.50
CA THR A 417 36.23 -1.60 17.57
C THR A 417 36.78 -2.91 18.14
N PRO A 418 38.02 -2.94 18.67
CA PRO A 418 38.67 -4.18 19.08
C PRO A 418 38.00 -4.93 20.24
N TRP A 419 37.18 -4.24 21.05
CA TRP A 419 36.47 -4.84 22.18
C TRP A 419 35.10 -5.43 21.80
N VAL A 420 34.56 -5.05 20.64
CA VAL A 420 33.32 -5.65 20.10
C VAL A 420 33.66 -6.78 19.15
N GLU A 421 34.63 -6.56 18.26
CA GLU A 421 35.06 -7.55 17.28
C GLU A 421 36.57 -7.81 17.42
N PRO A 422 36.97 -9.01 17.84
CA PRO A 422 38.38 -9.40 17.85
C PRO A 422 39.02 -9.19 16.48
N GLY A 423 40.13 -8.46 16.43
CA GLY A 423 40.81 -8.09 15.17
C GLY A 423 40.21 -6.86 14.45
N GLY A 424 39.20 -6.22 15.05
CA GLY A 424 38.71 -4.91 14.63
C GLY A 424 39.82 -3.87 14.54
N SER A 425 39.85 -3.10 13.44
CA SER A 425 40.88 -2.07 13.24
C SER A 425 40.34 -0.86 12.48
N VAL A 426 40.83 0.32 12.84
CA VAL A 426 40.49 1.58 12.16
C VAL A 426 40.85 1.52 10.66
N ARG A 427 41.91 0.77 10.32
CA ARG A 427 42.35 0.56 8.94
C ARG A 427 41.29 -0.20 8.13
N ARG A 428 40.67 -1.23 8.72
CA ARG A 428 39.57 -1.98 8.09
C ARG A 428 38.34 -1.10 7.92
N LEU A 429 37.94 -0.38 8.98
CA LEU A 429 36.83 0.57 8.94
C LEU A 429 37.02 1.60 7.82
N ARG A 430 38.21 2.21 7.70
CA ARG A 430 38.51 3.19 6.64
C ARG A 430 38.29 2.63 5.24
N ARG A 431 38.82 1.44 4.96
CA ARG A 431 38.67 0.80 3.64
C ARG A 431 37.22 0.43 3.33
N ASN A 432 36.51 -0.12 4.32
CA ASN A 432 35.14 -0.55 4.13
C ASN A 432 34.20 0.65 3.98
N LEU A 433 34.34 1.68 4.81
CA LEU A 433 33.53 2.90 4.72
C LEU A 433 33.73 3.61 3.37
N ALA A 434 34.97 3.68 2.86
CA ALA A 434 35.22 4.21 1.51
C ALA A 434 34.41 3.45 0.45
N ARG A 435 34.49 2.12 0.45
CA ARG A 435 33.73 1.26 -0.49
C ARG A 435 32.21 1.35 -0.28
N ILE A 436 31.75 1.53 0.94
CA ILE A 436 30.34 1.78 1.24
C ILE A 436 29.88 3.08 0.58
N LEU A 437 30.66 4.16 0.72
CA LEU A 437 30.35 5.46 0.13
C LEU A 437 30.41 5.42 -1.41
N ASP A 438 31.27 4.59 -2.00
CA ASP A 438 31.31 4.37 -3.45
C ASP A 438 30.05 3.66 -3.99
N LEU A 439 29.36 2.89 -3.14
CA LEU A 439 28.10 2.21 -3.46
C LEU A 439 26.86 3.06 -3.15
N VAL A 440 27.03 4.28 -2.66
CA VAL A 440 25.95 5.22 -2.35
C VAL A 440 25.77 6.21 -3.49
N GLN A 441 24.59 6.19 -4.10
CA GLN A 441 24.20 7.13 -5.15
C GLN A 441 23.14 8.10 -4.61
N ALA A 442 23.61 9.21 -4.05
CA ALA A 442 22.74 10.27 -3.53
C ALA A 442 23.39 11.66 -3.64
N PRO A 443 22.61 12.71 -3.95
CA PRO A 443 23.12 14.08 -3.99
C PRO A 443 23.44 14.65 -2.60
N ASP A 444 22.86 14.09 -1.54
CA ASP A 444 23.15 14.48 -0.15
C ASP A 444 23.50 13.27 0.71
N VAL A 445 24.80 13.07 0.94
CA VAL A 445 25.33 12.01 1.83
C VAL A 445 25.82 12.62 3.12
N ARG A 446 25.24 12.18 4.25
CA ARG A 446 25.58 12.65 5.59
C ARG A 446 26.02 11.47 6.45
N VAL A 447 27.22 11.56 6.99
CA VAL A 447 27.83 10.55 7.85
C VAL A 447 27.87 11.08 9.27
N ALA A 448 27.55 10.25 10.26
CA ALA A 448 27.78 10.54 11.66
C ALA A 448 28.86 9.58 12.18
N ASN A 449 29.81 10.11 12.96
CA ASN A 449 30.64 9.27 13.81
C ASN A 449 29.85 8.83 15.07
N PHE A 450 30.48 8.11 15.99
CA PHE A 450 29.83 7.60 17.20
C PHE A 450 30.55 8.07 18.47
N TYR A 451 29.87 7.90 19.59
CA TYR A 451 30.39 8.11 20.94
C TYR A 451 30.11 6.85 21.76
N ASP A 452 31.08 6.45 22.58
CA ASP A 452 31.01 5.31 23.50
C ASP A 452 31.85 5.71 24.72
N ASP A 453 31.23 5.70 25.91
CA ASP A 453 31.91 5.90 27.18
C ASP A 453 31.76 4.73 28.16
N GLY A 454 31.42 3.56 27.62
CA GLY A 454 31.39 2.31 28.35
C GLY A 454 32.81 1.79 28.62
N ARG A 455 33.10 0.57 28.17
CA ARG A 455 34.36 -0.13 28.49
C ARG A 455 35.49 0.12 27.48
N GLY A 456 35.23 0.90 26.43
CA GLY A 456 36.20 1.19 25.37
C GLY A 456 37.31 2.16 25.82
N ASN A 457 38.50 2.04 25.23
CA ASN A 457 39.56 3.03 25.42
C ASN A 457 39.16 4.34 24.69
N PRO A 458 39.01 5.48 25.39
CA PRO A 458 38.58 6.75 24.77
C PRO A 458 39.49 7.22 23.63
N ARG A 459 40.79 6.89 23.68
CA ARG A 459 41.73 7.22 22.60
C ARG A 459 41.41 6.47 21.31
N VAL A 460 40.97 5.22 21.43
CA VAL A 460 40.56 4.38 20.28
C VAL A 460 39.23 4.87 19.72
N VAL A 461 38.25 5.21 20.57
CA VAL A 461 36.97 5.81 20.13
C VAL A 461 37.24 7.10 19.36
N ALA A 462 38.10 7.98 19.88
CA ALA A 462 38.48 9.23 19.22
C ALA A 462 39.18 8.99 17.87
N GLU A 463 40.03 7.96 17.77
CA GLU A 463 40.71 7.58 16.53
C GLU A 463 39.69 7.12 15.45
N TYR A 464 38.74 6.26 15.82
CA TYR A 464 37.69 5.80 14.93
C TYR A 464 36.78 6.96 14.49
N ALA A 465 36.38 7.82 15.43
CA ALA A 465 35.55 8.98 15.15
C ALA A 465 36.18 9.96 14.14
N ARG A 466 37.49 10.22 14.26
CA ARG A 466 38.25 11.00 13.27
C ARG A 466 38.30 10.29 11.93
N ALA A 467 38.63 9.00 11.91
CA ALA A 467 38.75 8.23 10.67
C ALA A 467 37.44 8.19 9.86
N ILE A 468 36.28 8.10 10.51
CA ILE A 468 34.96 8.15 9.87
C ILE A 468 34.77 9.48 9.15
N CYS A 469 35.00 10.60 9.83
CA CYS A 469 34.83 11.93 9.23
C CYS A 469 35.84 12.21 8.12
N ASP A 470 37.09 11.75 8.25
CA ASP A 470 38.11 11.91 7.21
C ASP A 470 37.74 11.16 5.93
N VAL A 471 37.19 9.95 6.05
CA VAL A 471 36.71 9.19 4.88
C VAL A 471 35.48 9.86 4.28
N ALA A 472 34.50 10.26 5.11
CA ALA A 472 33.31 10.96 4.64
C ALA A 472 33.65 12.19 3.79
N ARG A 473 34.52 13.08 4.30
CA ARG A 473 34.93 14.30 3.59
C ARG A 473 35.65 14.00 2.27
N ARG A 474 36.51 12.97 2.24
CA ARG A 474 37.23 12.57 1.01
C ARG A 474 36.30 12.06 -0.10
N HIS A 475 35.16 11.48 0.25
CA HIS A 475 34.12 11.06 -0.70
C HIS A 475 33.03 12.13 -0.91
N GLY A 476 33.29 13.40 -0.53
CA GLY A 476 32.33 14.49 -0.72
C GLY A 476 31.10 14.46 0.20
N ALA A 477 31.03 13.52 1.14
CA ALA A 477 30.00 13.45 2.16
C ALA A 477 30.28 14.44 3.31
N ARG A 478 29.23 14.89 4.01
CA ARG A 478 29.39 15.71 5.23
C ARG A 478 29.48 14.82 6.44
N CYS A 479 30.28 15.22 7.42
CA CYS A 479 30.35 14.52 8.69
C CYS A 479 29.72 15.33 9.83
N ALA A 480 28.82 14.72 10.59
CA ALA A 480 28.36 15.19 11.89
C ALA A 480 29.27 14.60 12.99
N ASP A 481 29.85 15.48 13.80
CA ASP A 481 30.74 15.09 14.88
C ASP A 481 29.97 14.84 16.17
N VAL A 482 29.44 13.62 16.27
CA VAL A 482 28.71 13.10 17.44
C VAL A 482 29.67 12.93 18.62
N TYR A 483 30.89 12.44 18.39
CA TYR A 483 31.89 12.17 19.42
C TYR A 483 32.11 13.37 20.35
N HIS A 484 32.42 14.55 19.82
CA HIS A 484 32.66 15.74 20.66
C HIS A 484 31.38 16.37 21.20
N ALA A 485 30.23 16.12 20.57
CA ALA A 485 28.95 16.68 21.00
C ALA A 485 28.28 15.86 22.11
N PHE A 486 28.75 14.63 22.37
CA PHE A 486 28.14 13.70 23.29
C PHE A 486 28.74 13.73 24.69
N THR A 487 27.93 13.30 25.66
CA THR A 487 28.31 13.02 27.05
C THR A 487 27.55 11.79 27.52
N ALA A 488 27.96 11.15 28.62
CA ALA A 488 27.28 10.02 29.25
C ALA A 488 25.76 10.21 29.41
N LYS A 489 25.33 11.46 29.70
CA LYS A 489 23.91 11.80 29.92
C LYS A 489 23.04 11.64 28.66
N LEU A 490 23.65 11.53 27.49
CA LEU A 490 22.97 11.34 26.20
C LEU A 490 22.90 9.87 25.78
N LEU A 491 23.43 8.96 26.59
CA LEU A 491 23.40 7.52 26.39
C LEU A 491 22.30 6.84 27.21
N ALA A 492 21.90 5.66 26.77
CA ALA A 492 21.11 4.71 27.52
C ALA A 492 22.00 4.02 28.58
N PRO A 493 21.43 3.24 29.52
CA PRO A 493 22.20 2.59 30.59
C PRO A 493 23.29 1.63 30.13
N ASP A 494 23.30 1.25 28.85
CA ASP A 494 24.36 0.41 28.27
C ASP A 494 25.60 1.17 27.81
N HIS A 495 25.61 2.52 27.96
CA HIS A 495 26.73 3.38 27.61
C HIS A 495 27.15 3.37 26.13
N VAL A 496 26.28 2.85 25.25
CA VAL A 496 26.54 2.77 23.80
C VAL A 496 25.39 3.40 23.01
N HIS A 497 24.15 3.02 23.32
CA HIS A 497 23.01 3.48 22.54
C HIS A 497 22.59 4.89 22.97
N PRO A 498 22.40 5.84 22.04
CA PRO A 498 21.89 7.16 22.39
C PRO A 498 20.47 7.07 22.95
N ASN A 499 20.24 7.71 24.10
CA ASN A 499 18.90 7.83 24.66
C ASN A 499 18.03 8.80 23.83
N GLN A 500 16.78 9.05 24.22
CA GLN A 500 15.90 9.95 23.46
C GLN A 500 16.49 11.36 23.23
N ALA A 501 17.28 11.90 24.17
CA ALA A 501 17.95 13.19 24.01
C ALA A 501 19.15 13.08 23.05
N GLY A 502 19.95 12.02 23.16
CA GLY A 502 21.03 11.71 22.23
C GLY A 502 20.54 11.54 20.79
N GLN A 503 19.46 10.78 20.58
CA GLN A 503 18.82 10.60 19.26
C GLN A 503 18.36 11.95 18.65
N ARG A 504 17.85 12.88 19.49
CA ARG A 504 17.51 14.25 19.04
C ARG A 504 18.75 15.06 18.69
N LEU A 505 19.84 14.92 19.43
CA LEU A 505 21.08 15.63 19.13
C LEU A 505 21.69 15.17 17.80
N ILE A 506 21.79 13.85 17.57
CA ILE A 506 22.30 13.32 16.29
C ILE A 506 21.47 13.85 15.12
N ALA A 507 20.14 13.81 15.22
CA ALA A 507 19.26 14.34 14.17
C ALA A 507 19.50 15.83 13.90
N ARG A 508 19.70 16.64 14.96
CA ARG A 508 20.00 18.08 14.84
C ARG A 508 21.36 18.33 14.21
N LEU A 509 22.40 17.61 14.63
CA LEU A 509 23.74 17.73 14.06
C LEU A 509 23.72 17.40 12.57
N LEU A 510 23.10 16.28 12.19
CA LEU A 510 22.95 15.90 10.80
C LEU A 510 22.16 16.93 10.01
N TYR A 511 21.06 17.48 10.55
CA TYR A 511 20.23 18.49 9.89
C TYR A 511 20.95 19.83 9.69
N ALA A 512 21.75 20.25 10.68
CA ALA A 512 22.48 21.52 10.65
C ALA A 512 23.64 21.56 9.64
N LEU A 513 24.09 20.40 9.13
CA LEU A 513 25.08 20.37 8.06
C LEU A 513 24.53 21.09 6.82
N PRO A 514 25.29 22.03 6.22
CA PRO A 514 24.83 22.77 5.06
C PRO A 514 24.48 21.82 3.92
N SER A 515 23.43 22.07 3.14
CA SER A 515 23.08 21.26 1.95
C SER A 515 24.19 21.32 0.89
N ALA A 516 24.33 20.28 0.06
CA ALA A 516 25.35 20.31 -0.98
C ALA A 516 24.84 21.33 -1.97
N ARG A 517 25.52 22.47 -2.10
CA ARG A 517 25.18 23.40 -3.18
C ARG A 517 25.31 22.55 -4.44
N LYS A 518 24.21 22.47 -5.21
CA LYS A 518 24.24 21.91 -6.56
C LYS A 518 25.38 22.63 -7.27
N LYS A 519 26.45 21.91 -7.56
CA LYS A 519 27.45 22.39 -8.51
C LYS A 519 26.84 22.37 -9.90
#